data_AF-A0A535XZU9-F1
#
_entry.id   AF-A0A535XZU9-F1
#
_cell.length_a   1.000
_cell.length_b   1.000
_cell.length_c   1.000
_cell.angle_alpha   90.00
_cell.angle_beta   90.00
_cell.angle_gamma   90.00
#
_symmetry.space_group_name_H-M   'P 1'
#
loop_
_entity.id
_entity.type
_entity.pdbx_description
1 polymer ?
#
loop_
_entity_poly.entity_id
_entity_poly.type
_entity_poly.pdbx_seq_one_letter_code
_entity_poly.pdbx_strand_id
1 'polypeptide(L)'
;MVVSENVSLDGVIQDPAGVEGFSRGGWVGLIGGQGRDEAAKVALDEALGAKAFLLGRRSYEFLAARWPSRSGPFADRLNSFPKYVVSSTLDAPVW
;
A
#
# COMPACT_ATOMS: atom_id res chain seq x y z
N MET A 1 -14.45 -1.18 8.42
CA MET A 1 -13.20 -1.77 7.90
C MET A 1 -13.19 -1.46 6.41
N VAL A 2 -12.08 -0.93 5.89
CA VAL A 2 -11.90 -0.62 4.46
C VAL A 2 -10.74 -1.46 3.96
N VAL A 3 -10.89 -2.03 2.77
CA VAL A 3 -9.82 -2.73 2.04
C VAL A 3 -9.58 -1.96 0.76
N SER A 4 -8.33 -1.55 0.55
CA SER A 4 -7.91 -0.73 -0.58
C SER A 4 -6.74 -1.42 -1.24
N GLU A 5 -6.92 -1.87 -2.48
CA GLU A 5 -5.93 -2.63 -3.23
C GLU A 5 -6.09 -2.43 -4.74
N ASN A 6 -5.02 -2.71 -5.49
CA ASN A 6 -5.12 -2.86 -6.93
C ASN A 6 -5.32 -4.35 -7.24
N VAL A 7 -6.30 -4.67 -8.07
CA VAL A 7 -6.57 -6.03 -8.54
C VAL A 7 -6.75 -6.06 -10.05
N SER A 8 -6.18 -7.06 -10.72
CA SER A 8 -6.42 -7.31 -12.15
C SER A 8 -7.82 -7.92 -12.37
N LEU A 9 -8.29 -7.94 -13.62
CA LEU A 9 -9.60 -8.53 -13.96
C LEU A 9 -9.69 -10.03 -13.62
N ASP A 10 -8.55 -10.74 -13.69
CA ASP A 10 -8.42 -12.15 -13.32
C ASP A 10 -8.06 -12.36 -11.83
N GLY A 11 -8.12 -11.31 -11.00
CA GLY A 11 -8.03 -11.42 -9.54
C GLY A 11 -6.62 -11.38 -8.96
N VAL A 12 -5.62 -10.94 -9.71
CA VAL A 12 -4.22 -10.87 -9.26
C VAL A 12 -3.94 -9.52 -8.59
N ILE A 13 -3.43 -9.58 -7.35
CA ILE A 13 -3.03 -8.40 -6.55
C ILE A 13 -1.51 -8.23 -6.44
N GLN A 14 -0.73 -9.23 -6.85
CA GLN A 14 0.70 -9.31 -6.58
C GLN A 14 1.51 -8.36 -7.47
N ASP A 15 2.54 -7.74 -6.87
CA ASP A 15 3.56 -6.92 -7.52
C ASP A 15 3.00 -5.87 -8.53
N PRO A 16 2.00 -5.06 -8.16
CA PRO A 16 1.44 -4.04 -9.05
C PRO A 16 2.50 -3.03 -9.49
N ALA A 17 3.53 -2.80 -8.65
CA ALA A 17 4.63 -1.87 -8.90
C ALA A 17 5.78 -2.46 -9.73
N GLY A 18 5.88 -3.79 -9.86
CA GLY A 18 6.91 -4.45 -10.68
C GLY A 18 8.30 -4.48 -10.04
N VAL A 19 8.38 -4.46 -8.72
CA VAL A 19 9.65 -4.41 -7.96
C VAL A 19 9.81 -5.56 -6.97
N GLU A 20 8.87 -6.51 -6.95
CA GLU A 20 8.92 -7.71 -6.12
C GLU A 20 9.36 -8.97 -6.89
N GLY A 21 9.63 -8.83 -8.20
CA GLY A 21 10.19 -9.90 -9.04
C GLY A 21 9.16 -10.90 -9.56
N PHE A 22 7.87 -10.54 -9.54
CA PHE A 22 6.83 -11.38 -10.14
C PHE A 22 6.91 -11.31 -11.67
N SER A 23 6.80 -12.45 -12.36
CA SER A 23 6.93 -12.51 -13.82
C SER A 23 5.89 -11.68 -14.59
N ARG A 24 4.77 -11.36 -13.94
CA ARG A 24 3.70 -10.49 -14.46
C ARG A 24 3.52 -9.21 -13.63
N GLY A 25 4.55 -8.79 -12.90
CA GLY A 25 4.54 -7.57 -12.10
C GLY A 25 4.51 -6.29 -12.95
N GLY A 26 4.27 -5.15 -12.31
CA GLY A 26 4.33 -3.82 -12.94
C GLY A 26 3.11 -3.46 -13.78
N TRP A 27 2.05 -4.27 -13.69
CA TRP A 27 0.87 -4.14 -14.53
C TRP A 27 0.08 -2.84 -14.29
N VAL A 28 0.13 -2.24 -13.10
CA VAL A 28 -0.49 -0.92 -12.84
C VAL A 28 0.19 0.18 -13.66
N GLY A 29 1.51 0.06 -13.89
CA GLY A 29 2.27 1.01 -14.71
C GLY A 29 1.87 0.99 -16.20
N LEU A 30 1.27 -0.10 -16.66
CA LEU A 30 0.77 -0.27 -18.04
C LEU A 30 -0.62 0.35 -18.23
N ILE A 31 -1.33 0.65 -17.14
CA ILE A 31 -2.62 1.32 -17.18
C ILE A 31 -2.39 2.82 -17.36
N GLY A 32 -3.12 3.43 -18.30
CA GLY A 32 -3.04 4.86 -18.59
C GLY A 32 -3.30 5.78 -17.40
N GLY A 33 -3.18 7.09 -17.60
CA GLY A 33 -3.37 8.10 -16.55
C GLY A 33 -4.82 8.38 -16.16
N GLN A 34 -5.79 7.89 -16.93
CA GLN A 34 -7.21 8.19 -16.71
C GLN A 34 -7.67 7.66 -15.34
N GLY A 35 -8.28 8.54 -14.54
CA GLY A 35 -8.82 8.17 -13.23
C GLY A 35 -7.80 8.15 -12.08
N ARG A 36 -6.50 8.46 -12.33
CA ARG A 36 -5.46 8.42 -11.28
C ARG A 36 -5.68 9.47 -10.19
N ASP A 37 -6.11 10.67 -10.55
CA ASP A 37 -6.34 11.74 -9.58
C ASP A 37 -7.57 11.44 -8.71
N GLU A 38 -8.61 10.86 -9.31
CA GLU A 38 -9.81 10.40 -8.61
C GLU A 38 -9.48 9.24 -7.66
N ALA A 39 -8.72 8.25 -8.12
CA ALA A 39 -8.26 7.15 -7.28
C ALA A 39 -7.39 7.63 -6.11
N ALA A 40 -6.51 8.60 -6.35
CA ALA A 40 -5.67 9.21 -5.31
C ALA A 40 -6.51 9.95 -4.26
N LYS A 41 -7.58 10.65 -4.67
CA LYS A 41 -8.51 11.30 -3.74
C LYS A 41 -9.25 10.28 -2.87
N VAL A 42 -9.77 9.21 -3.47
CA VAL A 42 -10.43 8.12 -2.72
C VAL A 42 -9.47 7.51 -1.71
N ALA A 43 -8.24 7.18 -2.12
CA ALA A 43 -7.25 6.63 -1.21
C ALA A 43 -6.94 7.60 -0.04
N LEU A 44 -6.82 8.90 -0.33
CA LEU A 44 -6.62 9.91 0.71
C LEU A 44 -7.80 9.98 1.69
N ASP A 45 -9.03 10.00 1.21
CA ASP A 45 -10.22 10.04 2.07
C ASP A 45 -10.31 8.79 2.95
N GLU A 46 -10.00 7.61 2.40
CA GLU A 46 -9.90 6.36 3.16
C GLU A 46 -8.83 6.43 4.24
N ALA A 47 -7.64 6.95 3.91
CA ALA A 47 -6.55 7.13 4.86
C ALA A 47 -6.92 8.15 5.96
N LEU A 48 -7.61 9.23 5.63
CA LEU A 48 -8.05 10.22 6.63
C LEU A 48 -9.13 9.64 7.56
N GLY A 49 -10.03 8.80 7.03
CA GLY A 49 -11.09 8.15 7.80
C GLY A 49 -10.67 6.94 8.64
N ALA A 50 -9.56 6.28 8.30
CA ALA A 50 -9.03 5.15 9.07
C ALA A 50 -8.33 5.62 10.36
N LYS A 51 -8.15 4.69 11.32
CA LYS A 51 -7.46 4.93 12.60
C LYS A 51 -6.20 4.09 12.81
N ALA A 52 -6.04 3.02 12.06
CA ALA A 52 -4.89 2.12 12.12
C ALA A 52 -4.78 1.32 10.82
N PHE A 53 -3.60 0.72 10.61
CA PHE A 53 -3.32 -0.18 9.50
C PHE A 53 -3.18 -1.61 9.98
N LEU A 54 -3.80 -2.55 9.27
CA LEU A 54 -3.63 -3.98 9.48
C LEU A 54 -2.89 -4.55 8.27
N LEU A 55 -1.74 -5.17 8.50
CA LEU A 55 -0.85 -5.63 7.44
C LEU A 55 -0.38 -7.07 7.72
N GLY A 56 -0.11 -7.83 6.66
CA GLY A 56 0.77 -8.98 6.75
C GLY A 56 2.24 -8.56 6.68
N ARG A 57 3.16 -9.46 7.08
CA ARG A 57 4.61 -9.20 7.07
C ARG A 57 5.14 -8.63 5.75
N ARG A 58 4.85 -9.28 4.61
CA ARG A 58 5.38 -8.88 3.30
C ARG A 58 4.95 -7.47 2.90
N SER A 59 3.67 -7.15 3.09
CA SER A 59 3.14 -5.81 2.83
C SER A 59 3.79 -4.77 3.73
N TYR A 60 3.97 -5.10 5.02
CA TYR A 60 4.67 -4.22 5.96
C TYR A 60 6.11 -3.95 5.53
N GLU A 61 6.92 -4.99 5.25
CA GLU A 61 8.32 -4.85 4.81
C GLU A 61 8.42 -3.99 3.53
N PHE A 62 7.52 -4.23 2.56
CA PHE A 62 7.48 -3.47 1.32
C PHE A 62 7.22 -1.97 1.54
N LEU A 63 6.24 -1.65 2.40
CA LEU A 63 5.83 -0.28 2.68
C LEU A 63 6.82 0.44 3.60
N ALA A 64 7.30 -0.23 4.65
CA ALA A 64 8.27 0.30 5.62
C ALA A 64 9.59 0.71 4.94
N ALA A 65 9.99 0.04 3.86
CA ALA A 65 11.17 0.42 3.09
C ALA A 65 11.00 1.72 2.26
N ARG A 66 9.77 2.24 2.10
CA ARG A 66 9.45 3.28 1.10
C ARG A 66 8.73 4.50 1.64
N TRP A 67 7.90 4.34 2.67
CA TRP A 67 7.02 5.40 3.18
C TRP A 67 7.60 6.31 4.27
N PRO A 68 8.49 5.87 5.19
CA PRO A 68 8.97 6.73 6.28
C PRO A 68 9.59 8.05 5.83
N SER A 69 10.26 8.07 4.67
CA SER A 69 10.91 9.27 4.12
C SER A 69 10.01 10.12 3.21
N ARG A 70 8.79 9.66 2.91
CA ARG A 70 7.84 10.39 2.05
C ARG A 70 7.05 11.40 2.88
N SER A 71 6.65 12.49 2.23
CA SER A 71 5.84 13.55 2.81
C SER A 71 4.60 13.84 1.97
N GLY A 72 3.69 14.63 2.54
CA GLY A 72 2.44 15.03 1.93
C GLY A 72 1.24 14.33 2.57
N PRO A 73 0.00 14.83 2.36
CA PRO A 73 -1.14 14.49 3.20
C PRO A 73 -1.38 12.99 3.39
N PHE A 74 -1.25 12.21 2.30
CA PHE A 74 -1.38 10.76 2.35
C PHE A 74 -0.23 10.09 3.11
N ALA A 75 1.02 10.48 2.82
CA ALA A 75 2.20 9.91 3.47
C ALA A 75 2.26 10.25 4.95
N ASP A 76 1.96 11.50 5.31
CA ASP A 76 1.93 11.98 6.69
C ASP A 76 0.87 11.22 7.50
N ARG A 77 -0.30 11.00 6.88
CA ARG A 77 -1.36 10.18 7.48
C ARG A 77 -0.94 8.73 7.65
N LEU A 78 -0.30 8.15 6.64
CA LEU A 78 0.18 6.77 6.65
C LEU A 78 1.26 6.55 7.72
N ASN A 79 2.21 7.47 7.80
CA ASN A 79 3.34 7.43 8.73
C ASN A 79 2.87 7.60 10.19
N SER A 80 1.82 8.40 10.43
CA SER A 80 1.28 8.60 11.79
C SER A 80 0.40 7.46 12.32
N PHE A 81 -0.04 6.52 11.47
CA PHE A 81 -0.90 5.43 11.92
C PHE A 81 -0.25 4.45 12.91
N PRO A 82 -0.97 3.92 13.90
CA PRO A 82 -0.62 2.63 14.48
C PRO A 82 -0.66 1.55 13.39
N LYS A 83 0.39 0.73 13.29
CA LYS A 83 0.42 -0.44 12.40
C LYS A 83 0.34 -1.73 13.21
N TYR A 84 -0.63 -2.57 12.89
CA TYR A 84 -0.79 -3.91 13.42
C TYR A 84 -0.31 -4.89 12.35
N VAL A 85 0.75 -5.63 12.64
CA VAL A 85 1.33 -6.59 11.71
C VAL A 85 1.07 -8.01 12.18
N VAL A 86 0.33 -8.77 11.37
CA VAL A 86 0.09 -10.21 11.63
C VAL A 86 1.24 -10.99 11.03
N SER A 87 2.11 -11.53 11.90
CA SER A 87 3.30 -12.27 11.49
C SER A 87 3.78 -13.21 12.60
N SER A 88 4.33 -14.36 12.22
CA SER A 88 5.07 -15.28 13.11
C SER A 88 6.59 -15.17 12.97
N THR A 89 7.07 -14.29 12.08
CA THR A 89 8.49 -14.24 11.64
C THR A 89 9.04 -12.81 11.53
N LEU A 90 8.23 -11.80 11.84
CA LEU A 90 8.68 -10.41 11.80
C LEU A 90 9.23 -10.04 13.17
N ASP A 91 10.52 -9.73 13.21
CA ASP A 91 11.20 -9.28 14.42
C ASP A 91 11.49 -7.77 14.32
N ALA A 92 11.26 -7.04 15.41
CA ALA A 92 11.58 -5.61 15.57
C ALA A 92 11.08 -4.68 14.42
N PRO A 93 9.75 -4.44 14.29
CA PRO A 93 9.22 -3.50 13.31
C PRO A 93 9.71 -2.06 13.57
N VAL A 94 10.21 -1.39 12.52
CA VAL A 94 10.81 -0.04 12.57
C VAL A 94 9.94 1.12 12.04
N TRP A 95 8.73 0.85 11.55
CA TRP A 95 7.82 1.84 10.94
C TRP A 95 6.50 1.95 11.69
#